data_AF-A0A1G7ZPA4-F1
#
_entry.id   AF-A0A1G7ZPA4-F1
#
_cell.length_a   1.000
_cell.length_b   1.000
_cell.length_c   1.000
_cell.angle_alpha   90.00
_cell.angle_beta   90.00
_cell.angle_gamma   90.00
#
_symmetry.space_group_name_H-M   'P 1'
#
loop_
_entity.id
_entity.type
_entity.pdbx_description
1 polymer ?
#
loop_
_entity_poly.entity_id
_entity_poly.type
_entity_poly.pdbx_seq_one_letter_code
_entity_poly.pdbx_strand_id
1 'polypeptide(L)' 'MDSIEQEGNWEEQKERLKEKFAALTNDKSLFSEEKKEEMLNKYKSKLGKTREELLNIFESL' A
#
# COMPACT_ATOMS: atom_id res chain seq x y z
N MET A 1 -10.19 4.76 -19.21
CA MET A 1 -9.04 5.58 -18.76
C MET A 1 -8.02 4.59 -18.27
N ASP A 2 -7.38 4.09 -19.30
CA ASP A 2 -6.40 3.03 -19.34
C ASP A 2 -5.07 3.63 -18.92
N SER A 3 -4.37 3.00 -17.98
CA SER A 3 -2.96 2.67 -18.14
C SER A 3 -2.42 2.02 -16.88
N ILE A 4 -1.90 0.84 -17.11
CA ILE A 4 -1.08 0.04 -16.22
C ILE A 4 0.30 0.71 -16.16
N GLU A 5 0.37 1.96 -15.67
CA GLU A 5 1.61 2.64 -15.24
C GLU A 5 1.99 2.17 -13.82
N GLN A 6 1.91 0.86 -13.59
CA GLN A 6 1.84 0.22 -12.28
C GLN A 6 3.11 0.28 -11.41
N GLU A 7 4.18 0.93 -11.89
CA GLU A 7 5.41 1.14 -11.12
C GLU A 7 5.49 2.57 -10.52
N GLY A 8 5.04 3.60 -11.26
CA GLY A 8 5.04 4.98 -10.78
C GLY A 8 3.98 5.29 -9.72
N ASN A 9 2.78 4.69 -9.85
CA ASN A 9 1.69 4.95 -8.90
C ASN A 9 1.88 4.24 -7.55
N TRP A 10 2.69 3.17 -7.50
CA TRP A 10 2.85 2.40 -6.26
C TRP A 10 3.60 3.18 -5.16
N GLU A 11 4.63 3.95 -5.52
CA GLU A 11 5.33 4.78 -4.55
C GLU A 11 4.42 5.88 -3.98
N GLU A 12 3.62 6.54 -4.82
CA GLU A 12 2.67 7.57 -4.39
C GLU A 12 1.53 6.97 -3.54
N GLN A 13 0.97 5.84 -3.98
CA GLN A 13 -0.03 5.07 -3.23
C GLN A 13 0.49 4.65 -1.86
N LYS A 14 1.75 4.21 -1.78
CA LYS A 14 2.44 3.83 -0.54
C LYS A 14 2.64 5.03 0.38
N GLU A 15 3.01 6.19 -0.15
CA GLU A 15 3.18 7.42 0.62
C GLU A 15 1.85 7.93 1.19
N ARG A 16 0.79 7.93 0.38
CA ARG A 16 -0.57 8.25 0.84
C ARG A 16 -1.07 7.25 1.89
N LEU A 17 -0.74 5.95 1.76
CA LEU A 17 -1.08 4.94 2.76
C LEU A 17 -0.37 5.20 4.09
N LYS A 18 0.89 5.66 4.07
CA LYS A 18 1.63 6.07 5.29
C LYS A 18 0.93 7.23 5.98
N GLU A 19 0.56 8.25 5.22
CA GLU A 19 -0.11 9.43 5.77
C GLU A 19 -1.47 9.07 6.39
N LYS A 20 -2.22 8.20 5.72
CA LYS A 20 -3.57 7.79 6.15
C LYS A 20 -3.55 6.75 7.28
N PHE A 21 -2.55 5.87 7.31
CA PHE A 21 -2.42 4.81 8.30
C PHE A 21 -1.15 4.98 9.13
N ALA A 22 -1.29 5.67 10.27
CA ALA A 22 -0.22 5.78 11.28
C ALA A 22 0.33 4.40 11.72
N ALA A 23 -0.51 3.36 11.67
CA ALA A 23 -0.14 1.97 11.96
C ALA A 23 0.91 1.41 11.00
N LEU A 24 0.96 1.90 9.76
CA LEU A 24 1.99 1.56 8.79
C LEU A 24 3.22 2.45 8.97
N THR A 25 3.02 3.77 9.17
CA THR A 25 4.12 4.74 9.38
C THR A 25 5.00 4.41 10.58
N ASN A 26 4.42 3.87 11.66
CA ASN A 26 5.20 3.39 12.81
C ASN A 26 6.06 2.16 12.50
N ASP A 27 5.76 1.45 11.42
CA ASP A 27 6.37 0.17 11.09
C ASP A 27 7.21 0.29 9.82
N LYS A 28 8.38 0.95 9.98
CA LYS A 28 9.30 1.25 8.88
C LYS A 28 9.79 0.02 8.11
N SER A 29 9.81 -1.15 8.76
CA SER A 29 10.20 -2.44 8.16
C SER A 29 9.26 -2.86 7.02
N LEU A 30 7.99 -2.43 7.06
CA LEU A 30 7.03 -2.73 6.00
C LEU A 30 7.43 -2.11 4.67
N PHE A 31 8.27 -1.07 4.69
CA PHE A 31 8.60 -0.28 3.51
C PHE A 31 9.98 -0.57 2.92
N SER A 32 10.78 -1.42 3.57
CA SER A 32 12.13 -1.78 3.14
C SER A 32 12.16 -2.81 2.00
N GLU A 33 11.02 -3.43 1.70
CA GLU A 33 10.93 -4.47 0.68
C GLU A 33 10.71 -3.88 -0.71
N GLU A 34 11.59 -4.17 -1.68
CA GLU A 34 11.37 -3.74 -3.07
C GLU A 34 10.16 -4.44 -3.73
N LYS A 35 9.70 -5.56 -3.17
CA LYS A 35 8.57 -6.32 -3.71
C LYS A 35 7.22 -5.81 -3.21
N LYS A 36 6.47 -5.18 -4.11
CA LYS A 36 5.07 -4.75 -3.93
C LYS A 36 4.14 -5.82 -3.35
N GLU A 37 4.29 -7.07 -3.80
CA GLU A 37 3.43 -8.17 -3.37
C GLU A 37 3.66 -8.57 -1.89
N GLU A 38 4.91 -8.51 -1.45
CA GLU A 38 5.30 -8.85 -0.08
C GLU A 38 4.84 -7.75 0.89
N MET A 39 4.99 -6.48 0.50
CA MET A 39 4.40 -5.35 1.23
C MET A 39 2.88 -5.45 1.36
N LEU A 40 2.17 -5.76 0.27
CA LEU A 40 0.72 -5.90 0.26
C LEU A 40 0.27 -6.96 1.28
N ASN A 41 0.96 -8.10 1.35
CA ASN A 41 0.68 -9.13 2.34
C ASN A 41 0.91 -8.63 3.77
N LYS A 42 1.99 -7.89 4.03
CA LYS A 42 2.22 -7.32 5.35
C LYS A 42 1.19 -6.26 5.73
N TYR A 43 0.77 -5.40 4.80
CA TYR A 43 -0.30 -4.44 5.02
C TYR A 43 -1.61 -5.13 5.35
N LYS A 44 -1.92 -6.23 4.65
CA LYS A 44 -3.07 -7.09 4.93
C LYS A 44 -3.08 -7.55 6.39
N SER A 45 -1.94 -8.08 6.86
CA SER A 45 -1.78 -8.57 8.23
C SER A 45 -1.75 -7.44 9.27
N LYS A 46 -1.14 -6.29 8.95
CA LYS A 46 -0.98 -5.16 9.88
C LYS A 46 -2.26 -4.37 10.06
N LEU A 47 -2.97 -4.11 8.97
CA LEU A 47 -4.24 -3.38 8.96
C LEU A 47 -5.44 -4.29 9.24
N GLY A 48 -5.26 -5.62 9.14
CA GLY A 48 -6.36 -6.59 9.24
C GLY A 48 -7.37 -6.46 8.11
N LYS A 49 -7.01 -5.79 7.01
CA LYS A 49 -7.88 -5.50 5.85
C LYS A 49 -7.64 -6.50 4.74
N THR A 50 -8.66 -6.77 3.94
CA THR A 50 -8.51 -7.61 2.74
C THR A 50 -7.77 -6.87 1.62
N ARG A 51 -7.33 -7.62 0.61
CA ARG A 51 -6.60 -7.07 -0.54
C ARG A 51 -7.52 -6.14 -1.33
N GLU A 52 -8.80 -6.50 -1.44
CA GLU A 52 -9.85 -5.67 -2.02
C GLU A 52 -10.03 -4.36 -1.26
N GLU A 53 -10.09 -4.36 0.07
CA GLU A 53 -10.19 -3.11 0.82
C GLU A 53 -8.96 -2.22 0.60
N LEU A 54 -7.76 -2.81 0.58
CA LEU A 54 -6.54 -2.06 0.28
C LEU A 54 -6.59 -1.48 -1.14
N LEU A 55 -7.00 -2.28 -2.14
CA LEU A 55 -7.18 -1.83 -3.52
C LEU A 55 -8.23 -0.72 -3.63
N ASN A 56 -9.35 -0.85 -2.93
CA ASN A 56 -10.39 0.16 -2.91
C ASN A 56 -9.89 1.46 -2.25
N ILE A 57 -9.03 1.37 -1.23
CA ILE A 57 -8.33 2.54 -0.68
C ILE A 57 -7.38 3.13 -1.73
N PHE A 58 -6.65 2.29 -2.47
CA PHE A 58 -5.73 2.72 -3.53
C PHE A 58 -6.43 3.35 -4.73
N GLU A 59 -7.65 2.92 -5.06
CA GLU A 59 -8.50 3.48 -6.13
C GLU A 59 -9.29 4.72 -5.67
N SER A 60 -9.60 4.81 -4.38
CA SER A 60 -10.28 5.97 -3.78
C SER A 60 -9.30 7.13 -3.45
N LEU A 61 -8.00 6.96 -3.72
CA LEU A 61 -6.96 7.97 -3.52
C LEU A 61 -6.57 8.58 -4.86
#